data_AF-A0A0J6EMW3-F1
#
_entry.id   AF-A0A0J6EMW3-F1
#
_cell.length_a   1.000
_cell.length_b   1.000
_cell.length_c   1.000
_cell.angle_alpha   90.00
_cell.angle_beta   90.00
_cell.angle_gamma   90.00
#
_symmetry.space_group_name_H-M   'P 1'
#
loop_
_entity.id
_entity.type
_entity.pdbx_description
1 polymer ?
#
loop_
_entity_poly.entity_id
_entity_poly.type
_entity_poly.pdbx_seq_one_letter_code
_entity_poly.pdbx_strand_id
1 'polypeptide(L)'
;MSKREALKNRLLLLGELEQKIWKDFRKEREGIYARLGELDREIHRHRRSNKEYYAAHCVEIIKQQKGKIVTTKELKMKLRERTNFNVHRISELYELIQKLEPNISKERRGCFLYLGNSSDKNGNRL
;
A
#
# COMPACT_ATOMS: atom_id res chain seq x y z
N MET A 1 30.45 14.92 -56.70
CA MET A 1 30.31 14.94 -55.23
C MET A 1 31.68 14.66 -54.61
N SER A 2 32.23 15.61 -53.87
CA SER A 2 33.52 15.42 -53.19
C SER A 2 33.37 14.50 -51.98
N LYS A 3 34.37 13.66 -51.67
CA LYS A 3 34.37 12.80 -50.47
C LYS A 3 34.07 13.59 -49.18
N ARG A 4 34.46 14.88 -49.13
CA ARG A 4 34.18 15.81 -48.04
C ARG A 4 32.70 16.13 -47.87
N GLU A 5 31.97 16.31 -48.98
CA GLU A 5 30.53 16.61 -48.96
C GLU A 5 29.73 15.39 -48.51
N ALA A 6 30.11 14.19 -48.95
CA ALA A 6 29.50 12.95 -48.51
C ALA A 6 29.64 12.74 -46.98
N LEU A 7 30.83 13.05 -46.42
CA LEU A 7 31.05 13.00 -44.98
C LEU A 7 30.24 14.04 -44.22
N LYS A 8 30.13 15.28 -44.72
CA LYS A 8 29.28 16.32 -44.12
C LYS A 8 27.81 15.92 -44.08
N ASN A 9 27.28 15.40 -45.17
CA ASN A 9 25.88 14.96 -45.24
C ASN A 9 25.62 13.80 -44.27
N ARG A 10 26.57 12.88 -44.13
CA ARG A 10 26.46 11.77 -43.18
C ARG A 10 26.46 12.24 -41.73
N LEU A 11 27.25 13.27 -41.41
CA LEU A 11 27.31 13.85 -40.07
C LEU A 11 26.01 14.59 -39.71
N LEU A 12 25.41 15.30 -40.66
CA LEU A 12 24.08 15.92 -40.51
C LEU A 12 22.99 14.87 -40.24
N LEU A 13 22.95 13.80 -41.05
CA LEU A 13 21.97 12.73 -40.89
C LEU A 13 22.08 12.06 -39.50
N LEU A 14 23.32 11.84 -39.02
CA LEU A 14 23.54 11.30 -37.68
C LEU A 14 23.00 12.23 -36.59
N GLY A 15 23.23 13.53 -36.70
CA GLY A 15 22.68 14.51 -35.74
C GLY A 15 21.16 14.56 -35.74
N GLU A 16 20.51 14.43 -36.90
CA GLU A 16 19.05 14.35 -37.01
C GLU A 16 18.49 13.08 -36.36
N LEU A 17 19.15 11.94 -36.58
CA LEU A 17 18.80 10.66 -35.98
C LEU A 17 18.96 10.69 -34.46
N GLU A 18 20.06 11.25 -33.96
CA GLU A 18 20.26 11.46 -32.53
C GLU A 18 19.11 12.29 -31.94
N GLN A 19 18.80 13.45 -32.52
CA GLN A 19 17.71 14.30 -32.03
C GLN A 19 16.36 13.59 -32.03
N LYS A 20 16.08 12.76 -33.04
CA LYS A 20 14.85 11.97 -33.12
C LYS A 20 14.79 10.95 -31.98
N ILE A 21 15.85 10.18 -31.78
CA ILE A 21 15.97 9.20 -30.70
C ILE A 21 15.80 9.87 -29.33
N TRP A 22 16.42 11.04 -29.12
CA TRP A 22 16.26 11.81 -27.88
C TRP A 22 14.81 12.26 -27.63
N LYS A 23 14.07 12.63 -28.67
CA LYS A 23 12.65 12.99 -28.56
C LYS A 23 11.79 11.77 -28.21
N ASP A 24 12.07 10.63 -28.83
CA ASP A 24 11.32 9.39 -28.59
C ASP A 24 11.53 8.89 -27.16
N PHE A 25 12.78 8.86 -26.68
CA PHE A 25 13.08 8.54 -25.27
C PHE A 25 12.41 9.51 -24.29
N ARG A 26 12.36 10.81 -24.62
CA ARG A 26 11.69 11.79 -23.77
C ARG A 26 10.20 11.50 -23.65
N LYS A 27 9.53 11.21 -24.77
CA LYS A 27 8.11 10.84 -24.79
C LYS A 27 7.83 9.56 -24.00
N GLU A 28 8.66 8.53 -24.18
CA GLU A 28 8.51 7.28 -23.44
C GLU A 28 8.68 7.51 -21.93
N ARG A 29 9.67 8.30 -21.54
CA ARG A 29 9.89 8.68 -20.13
C ARG A 29 8.72 9.47 -19.55
N GLU A 30 8.16 10.42 -20.31
CA GLU A 30 6.96 11.16 -19.90
C GLU A 30 5.74 10.24 -19.74
N GLY A 31 5.56 9.27 -20.66
CA GLY A 31 4.52 8.25 -20.56
C GLY A 31 4.66 7.39 -19.29
N ILE A 32 5.89 6.97 -18.96
CA ILE A 32 6.17 6.23 -17.73
C ILE A 32 5.85 7.08 -16.50
N TYR A 33 6.27 8.36 -16.46
CA TYR A 33 5.96 9.24 -15.33
C TYR A 33 4.46 9.47 -15.16
N ALA A 34 3.72 9.67 -16.26
CA ALA A 34 2.28 9.81 -16.23
C ALA A 34 1.62 8.55 -15.64
N ARG A 35 2.05 7.36 -16.10
CA ARG A 35 1.53 6.08 -15.62
C ARG A 35 1.85 5.84 -14.15
N LEU A 36 3.06 6.17 -13.69
CA LEU A 36 3.42 6.14 -12.27
C LEU A 36 2.53 7.07 -11.45
N GLY A 37 2.31 8.30 -11.92
CA GLY A 37 1.42 9.25 -11.24
C GLY A 37 -0.05 8.82 -11.21
N GLU A 38 -0.53 8.08 -12.22
CA GLU A 38 -1.85 7.44 -12.18
C GLU A 38 -1.92 6.33 -11.13
N LEU A 39 -0.95 5.43 -11.13
CA LEU A 39 -0.86 4.33 -10.16
C LEU A 39 -0.73 4.85 -8.73
N ASP A 40 0.07 5.88 -8.50
CA ASP A 40 0.16 6.54 -7.20
C ASP A 40 -1.19 7.13 -6.80
N ARG A 41 -1.91 7.81 -7.70
CA ARG A 41 -3.25 8.34 -7.42
C ARG A 41 -4.28 7.25 -7.18
N GLU A 42 -4.17 6.11 -7.86
CA GLU A 42 -5.01 4.93 -7.65
C GLU A 42 -4.75 4.31 -6.29
N ILE A 43 -3.47 4.12 -5.91
CA ILE A 43 -3.07 3.70 -4.56
C ILE A 43 -3.62 4.66 -3.51
N HIS A 44 -3.51 5.98 -3.72
CA HIS A 44 -4.03 6.97 -2.76
C HIS A 44 -5.56 7.02 -2.70
N ARG A 45 -6.25 6.80 -3.83
CA ARG A 45 -7.72 6.66 -3.87
C ARG A 45 -8.17 5.39 -3.15
N HIS A 46 -7.50 4.26 -3.40
CA HIS A 46 -7.70 3.05 -2.63
C HIS A 46 -7.39 3.28 -1.14
N ARG A 47 -6.35 4.01 -0.76
CA ARG A 47 -6.10 4.36 0.66
C ARG A 47 -7.25 5.12 1.31
N ARG A 48 -7.92 6.03 0.59
CA ARG A 48 -9.08 6.78 1.10
C ARG A 48 -10.36 5.93 1.10
N SER A 49 -10.60 5.12 0.07
CA SER A 49 -11.81 4.31 -0.10
C SER A 49 -11.76 2.97 0.66
N ASN A 50 -10.57 2.41 0.89
CA ASN A 50 -10.37 1.08 1.48
C ASN A 50 -10.00 1.14 2.96
N LYS A 51 -10.15 2.27 3.66
CA LYS A 51 -9.97 2.30 5.12
C LYS A 51 -10.87 1.26 5.81
N GLU A 52 -12.10 1.12 5.33
CA GLU A 52 -13.05 0.10 5.79
C GLU A 52 -12.59 -1.32 5.44
N TYR A 53 -12.05 -1.53 4.24
CA TYR A 53 -11.46 -2.82 3.84
C TYR A 53 -10.28 -3.22 4.72
N TYR A 54 -9.35 -2.30 5.00
CA TYR A 54 -8.23 -2.56 5.91
C TYR A 54 -8.68 -2.72 7.37
N ALA A 55 -9.70 -1.95 7.80
CA ALA A 55 -10.30 -2.11 9.12
C ALA A 55 -10.96 -3.49 9.26
N ALA A 56 -11.67 -3.98 8.25
CA ALA A 56 -12.26 -5.31 8.22
C ALA A 56 -11.18 -6.41 8.30
N HIS A 57 -10.08 -6.28 7.55
CA HIS A 57 -8.95 -7.22 7.68
C HIS A 57 -8.27 -7.16 9.05
N CYS A 58 -8.15 -5.97 9.65
CA CYS A 58 -7.68 -5.83 11.04
C CYS A 58 -8.61 -6.56 12.02
N VAL A 59 -9.94 -6.40 11.86
CA VAL A 59 -10.95 -7.10 12.67
C VAL A 59 -10.76 -8.61 12.56
N GLU A 60 -10.61 -9.15 11.34
CA GLU A 60 -10.37 -10.59 11.12
C GLU A 60 -9.09 -11.08 11.79
N ILE A 61 -7.98 -10.34 11.69
CA ILE A 61 -6.70 -10.71 12.33
C ILE A 61 -6.84 -10.74 13.87
N ILE A 62 -7.59 -9.80 14.43
CA ILE A 62 -7.82 -9.69 15.88
C ILE A 62 -8.79 -10.80 16.33
N LYS A 63 -9.86 -11.07 15.58
CA LYS A 63 -10.81 -12.17 15.80
C LYS A 63 -10.16 -13.54 15.72
N GLN A 64 -9.19 -13.74 14.84
CA GLN A 64 -8.48 -15.02 14.74
C GLN A 64 -7.58 -15.29 15.96
N GLN A 65 -7.20 -14.24 16.70
CA GLN A 65 -6.34 -14.32 17.88
C GLN A 65 -7.13 -14.19 19.17
N LYS A 66 -8.36 -14.74 19.22
CA LYS A 66 -9.27 -14.65 20.37
C LYS A 66 -8.52 -14.82 21.71
N GLY A 67 -8.65 -13.83 22.58
CA GLY A 67 -8.05 -13.86 23.92
C GLY A 67 -6.57 -13.47 24.02
N LYS A 68 -5.87 -13.19 22.91
CA LYS A 68 -4.50 -12.65 22.92
C LYS A 68 -4.49 -11.17 22.59
N ILE A 69 -3.63 -10.43 23.29
CA ILE A 69 -3.37 -9.03 23.01
C ILE A 69 -2.57 -8.96 21.70
N VAL A 70 -3.15 -8.34 20.68
CA VAL A 70 -2.49 -8.10 19.39
C VAL A 70 -1.87 -6.72 19.41
N THR A 71 -0.55 -6.65 19.27
CA THR A 71 0.15 -5.36 19.19
C THR A 71 0.02 -4.73 17.81
N THR A 72 0.17 -3.41 17.73
CA THR A 72 0.15 -2.69 16.44
C THR A 72 1.23 -3.18 15.49
N LYS A 73 2.38 -3.61 16.02
CA LYS A 73 3.50 -4.14 15.22
C LYS A 73 3.10 -5.46 14.56
N GLU A 74 2.52 -6.39 15.32
CA GLU A 74 2.03 -7.67 14.79
C GLU A 74 0.88 -7.48 13.82
N LEU A 75 -0.07 -6.60 14.15
CA LEU A 75 -1.20 -6.29 13.28
C LEU A 75 -0.72 -5.72 11.94
N LYS A 76 0.27 -4.81 11.95
CA LYS A 76 0.91 -4.30 10.73
C LYS A 76 1.62 -5.40 9.93
N MET A 77 2.36 -6.29 10.58
CA MET A 77 3.03 -7.39 9.87
C MET A 77 2.02 -8.32 9.19
N LYS A 78 1.03 -8.82 9.94
CA LYS A 78 0.01 -9.74 9.39
C LYS A 78 -0.85 -9.10 8.30
N LEU A 79 -1.16 -7.81 8.44
CA LEU A 79 -1.89 -7.08 7.41
C LEU A 79 -1.05 -6.92 6.14
N ARG A 80 0.25 -6.63 6.28
CA ARG A 80 1.18 -6.54 5.14
C ARG A 80 1.32 -7.89 4.44
N GLU A 81 1.43 -8.99 5.19
CA GLU A 81 1.48 -10.35 4.63
C GLU A 81 0.22 -10.69 3.82
N ARG A 82 -0.97 -10.27 4.28
CA ARG A 82 -2.25 -10.59 3.61
C ARG A 82 -2.61 -9.67 2.46
N THR A 83 -2.29 -8.39 2.55
CA THR A 83 -2.83 -7.36 1.64
C THR A 83 -1.75 -6.59 0.88
N ASN A 84 -0.48 -6.92 1.11
CA ASN A 84 0.69 -6.20 0.60
C ASN A 84 0.69 -4.68 0.90
N PHE A 85 -0.18 -4.25 1.83
CA PHE A 85 -0.40 -2.84 2.14
C PHE A 85 0.30 -2.44 3.44
N ASN A 86 1.05 -1.35 3.39
CA ASN A 86 1.75 -0.81 4.56
C ASN A 86 0.92 0.32 5.21
N VAL A 87 0.24 0.00 6.31
CA VAL A 87 -0.51 1.00 7.09
C VAL A 87 0.47 1.88 7.88
N HIS A 88 0.49 3.18 7.57
CA HIS A 88 1.34 4.14 8.26
C HIS A 88 0.92 4.32 9.73
N ARG A 89 -0.38 4.49 10.02
CA ARG A 89 -0.92 4.62 11.39
C ARG A 89 -2.19 3.80 11.57
N ILE A 90 -2.08 2.67 12.29
CA ILE A 90 -3.25 1.84 12.63
C ILE A 90 -4.26 2.59 13.51
N SER A 91 -3.78 3.58 14.28
CA SER A 91 -4.64 4.46 15.08
C SER A 91 -5.73 5.16 14.26
N GLU A 92 -5.48 5.45 12.97
CA GLU A 92 -6.46 6.08 12.07
C GLU A 92 -7.56 5.11 11.62
N LEU A 93 -7.34 3.81 11.78
CA LEU A 93 -8.32 2.76 11.48
C LEU A 93 -9.09 2.33 12.72
N TYR A 94 -8.68 2.77 13.93
CA TYR A 94 -9.26 2.27 15.17
C TYR A 94 -10.77 2.57 15.28
N GLU A 95 -11.20 3.79 14.96
CA GLU A 95 -12.62 4.16 14.99
C GLU A 95 -13.45 3.27 14.06
N LEU A 96 -12.90 2.92 12.89
CA LEU A 96 -13.56 2.02 11.93
C LEU A 96 -13.55 0.57 12.42
N ILE A 97 -12.46 0.10 13.02
CA ILE A 97 -12.37 -1.24 13.61
C ILE A 97 -13.41 -1.39 14.73
N GLN A 98 -13.53 -0.38 15.59
CA GLN A 98 -14.50 -0.37 16.69
C GLN A 98 -15.95 -0.27 16.19
N LYS A 99 -16.18 0.46 15.09
CA LYS A 99 -17.49 0.51 14.41
C LYS A 99 -17.87 -0.84 13.78
N LEU A 100 -16.90 -1.54 13.18
CA LEU A 100 -17.12 -2.83 12.53
C LEU A 100 -17.28 -3.98 13.53
N GLU A 101 -16.56 -3.94 14.65
CA GLU A 101 -16.65 -4.93 15.72
C GLU A 101 -16.50 -4.26 17.10
N PRO A 102 -17.62 -3.96 17.78
CA PRO A 102 -17.63 -3.30 19.09
C PRO A 102 -16.91 -4.11 20.20
N ASN A 103 -16.78 -5.42 20.01
CA ASN A 103 -16.09 -6.34 20.91
C ASN A 103 -14.56 -6.19 20.87
N ILE A 104 -14.02 -5.43 19.93
CA ILE A 104 -12.58 -5.13 19.89
C ILE A 104 -12.32 -3.86 20.71
N SER A 105 -11.60 -4.04 21.82
CA SER A 105 -11.21 -2.94 22.70
C SER A 105 -9.71 -2.69 22.66
N LYS A 106 -9.32 -1.46 23.01
CA LYS A 106 -7.95 -1.02 23.13
C LYS A 106 -7.53 -1.07 24.59
N GLU A 107 -6.95 -2.19 25.00
CA GLU A 107 -6.45 -2.41 26.36
C GLU A 107 -5.37 -1.38 26.74
N ARG A 108 -4.44 -1.09 25.81
CA ARG A 108 -3.33 -0.13 26.00
C ARG A 108 -2.99 0.60 24.70
N ARG A 109 -2.18 1.66 24.77
CA ARG A 109 -1.72 2.39 23.57
C ARG A 109 -1.02 1.45 22.60
N GLY A 110 -1.69 1.15 21.49
CA GLY A 110 -1.17 0.30 20.43
C GLY A 110 -1.39 -1.21 20.65
N CYS A 111 -2.25 -1.60 21.58
CA CYS A 111 -2.62 -2.98 21.86
C CYS A 111 -4.13 -3.17 21.69
N PHE A 112 -4.53 -4.19 20.94
CA PHE A 112 -5.94 -4.52 20.64
C PHE A 112 -6.27 -5.89 21.23
N LEU A 113 -7.47 -6.01 21.80
CA LEU A 113 -7.96 -7.26 22.37
C LEU A 113 -9.38 -7.52 21.86
N TYR A 114 -9.63 -8.75 21.43
CA TYR A 114 -10.99 -9.22 21.18
C TYR A 114 -11.61 -9.68 22.51
N LEU A 115 -12.56 -8.90 23.02
CA LEU A 115 -13.42 -9.27 24.14
C LEU A 115 -14.48 -10.22 23.58
N GLY A 116 -14.15 -11.51 23.47
CA GLY A 116 -15.15 -12.52 23.13
C GLY A 116 -16.31 -12.43 24.11
N ASN A 117 -17.55 -12.66 23.64
CA ASN A 117 -18.72 -12.78 24.51
C ASN A 117 -18.31 -13.60 25.74
N SER A 118 -18.51 -13.00 26.91
CA SER A 118 -18.15 -13.57 28.20
C SER A 118 -19.06 -14.75 28.53
N SER A 119 -18.96 -15.82 27.75
CA SER A 119 -19.62 -17.09 27.96
C SER A 119 -18.61 -18.24 27.89
N ASP A 120 -17.38 -18.00 28.36
CA ASP A 120 -16.44 -19.01 28.85
C ASP A 120 -15.81 -18.52 30.16
N LYS A 121 -16.67 -18.06 31.08
CA LYS A 121 -16.35 -18.22 32.51
C LYS A 121 -16.82 -19.63 32.89
N ASN A 122 -15.93 -20.61 32.88
CA ASN A 122 -15.88 -21.71 33.86
C ASN A 122 -14.80 -22.75 33.55
N GLY A 123 -14.01 -23.08 34.59
CA GLY A 123 -13.03 -24.18 34.62
C GLY A 123 -11.59 -23.66 34.62
N ASN A 124 -10.97 -23.33 35.75
CA ASN A 124 -10.73 -24.26 36.85
C ASN A 124 -10.71 -23.54 38.22
N ARG A 125 -11.54 -24.06 39.12
CA ARG A 125 -11.32 -24.02 40.57
C ARG A 125 -10.32 -25.11 40.92
N LEU A 126 -9.29 -24.77 41.68
CA LEU A 126 -8.88 -25.37 42.96
C LEU A 126 -7.50 -24.83 43.32
#